data_AF-A0A3D1GUC6-F1
#
_entry.id   AF-A0A3D1GUC6-F1
#
_cell.length_a   1.000
_cell.length_b   1.000
_cell.length_c   1.000
_cell.angle_alpha   90.00
_cell.angle_beta   90.00
_cell.angle_gamma   90.00
#
_symmetry.space_group_name_H-M   'P 1'
#
loop_
_entity.id
_entity.type
_entity.pdbx_description
1 polymer ?
#
loop_
_entity_poly.entity_id
_entity_poly.type
_entity_poly.pdbx_seq_one_letter_code
_entity_poly.pdbx_strand_id
1 'polypeptide(L)'
;MTYSLDHQDIRDGIAKLCQDFGGEYWQDCDKQDAYPAAFVDRLTAEGYLAALIPEAYGGLGLPLSAGGAILEEIHRSGGNAAACHAQMY
;
A
#
# COMPACT_ATOMS: atom_id res chain seq x y z
N MET A 1 -17.67 -17.56 -6.13
CA MET A 1 -16.36 -18.14 -5.76
C MET A 1 -15.89 -17.38 -4.53
N THR A 2 -15.78 -18.04 -3.39
CA THR A 2 -15.32 -17.41 -2.15
C THR A 2 -13.88 -17.85 -1.95
N TYR A 3 -12.94 -16.92 -2.06
CA TYR A 3 -11.53 -17.18 -1.80
C TYR A 3 -11.24 -16.73 -0.37
N SER A 4 -10.58 -17.58 0.41
CA SER A 4 -10.00 -17.13 1.68
C SER A 4 -8.85 -16.19 1.34
N LEU A 5 -8.90 -14.97 1.88
CA LEU A 5 -7.83 -13.99 1.72
C LEU A 5 -6.83 -14.19 2.86
N ASP A 6 -5.57 -14.45 2.51
CA ASP A 6 -4.47 -14.43 3.46
C ASP A 6 -4.07 -12.99 3.81
N HIS A 7 -3.29 -12.84 4.89
CA HIS A 7 -2.73 -11.57 5.37
C HIS A 7 -3.77 -10.55 5.85
N GLN A 8 -4.79 -11.00 6.60
CA GLN A 8 -5.89 -10.16 7.06
C GLN A 8 -5.41 -8.92 7.82
N ASP A 9 -4.41 -9.05 8.71
CA ASP A 9 -3.87 -7.92 9.47
C ASP A 9 -3.26 -6.84 8.56
N ILE A 10 -2.60 -7.25 7.48
CA ILE A 10 -2.02 -6.33 6.49
C ILE A 10 -3.14 -5.63 5.72
N ARG A 11 -4.16 -6.37 5.30
CA ARG A 11 -5.32 -5.82 4.59
C ARG A 11 -6.06 -4.82 5.47
N ASP A 12 -6.34 -5.16 6.72
CA ASP A 12 -7.01 -4.26 7.66
C ASP A 12 -6.18 -2.99 7.92
N GLY A 13 -4.86 -3.13 8.03
CA GLY A 13 -3.93 -2.01 8.16
C GLY A 13 -3.96 -1.07 6.95
N ILE A 14 -3.89 -1.62 5.73
CA ILE A 14 -3.97 -0.85 4.50
C ILE A 14 -5.34 -0.21 4.31
N ALA A 15 -6.42 -0.94 4.55
CA ALA A 15 -7.78 -0.43 4.46
C ALA A 15 -7.98 0.76 5.40
N LYS A 16 -7.44 0.69 6.63
CA LYS A 16 -7.47 1.79 7.59
C LYS A 16 -6.65 2.99 7.11
N LEU A 17 -5.44 2.76 6.58
CA LEU A 17 -4.60 3.81 6.02
C LEU A 17 -5.29 4.52 4.86
N CYS A 18 -5.91 3.78 3.95
CA CYS A 18 -6.61 4.34 2.79
C CYS A 18 -7.82 5.21 3.16
N GLN A 19 -8.40 5.08 4.37
CA GLN A 19 -9.47 5.97 4.83
C GLN A 19 -9.01 7.43 4.95
N ASP A 20 -7.71 7.65 5.18
CA ASP A 20 -7.12 8.99 5.23
C ASP A 20 -6.93 9.61 3.82
N PHE A 21 -7.08 8.81 2.76
CA PHE A 21 -6.81 9.18 1.36
C PHE A 21 -7.99 8.83 0.44
N GLY A 22 -9.10 9.53 0.65
CA GLY A 22 -10.32 9.38 -0.14
C GLY A 22 -10.22 9.89 -1.59
N GLY A 23 -11.31 9.79 -2.33
CA GLY A 23 -11.34 10.14 -3.77
C GLY A 23 -10.93 11.58 -4.10
N GLU A 24 -11.20 12.55 -3.22
CA GLU A 24 -10.80 13.95 -3.42
C GLU A 24 -9.27 14.10 -3.50
N TYR A 25 -8.53 13.42 -2.63
CA TYR A 25 -7.06 13.41 -2.66
C TYR A 25 -6.53 12.91 -4.00
N TRP A 26 -7.06 11.79 -4.49
CA TRP A 26 -6.63 11.20 -5.76
C TRP A 26 -7.01 12.05 -6.97
N GLN A 27 -8.21 12.64 -6.95
CA GLN A 27 -8.64 13.57 -7.99
C GLN A 27 -7.77 14.83 -8.03
N ASP A 28 -7.34 15.34 -6.88
CA ASP A 28 -6.49 16.52 -6.83
C ASP A 28 -5.06 16.21 -7.27
N CYS A 29 -4.55 15.01 -6.99
CA CYS A 29 -3.28 14.55 -7.55
C CYS A 29 -3.37 14.45 -9.08
N ASP A 30 -4.44 13.86 -9.61
CA ASP A 30 -4.67 13.73 -11.06
C ASP A 30 -4.78 15.09 -11.77
N LYS A 31 -5.60 16.01 -11.25
CA LYS A 31 -5.74 17.37 -11.80
C LYS A 31 -4.43 18.16 -11.88
N GLN A 32 -3.49 17.85 -10.99
CA GLN A 32 -2.22 18.57 -10.84
C GLN A 32 -1.04 17.80 -11.45
N ASP A 33 -1.28 16.64 -12.08
CA ASP A 33 -0.23 15.71 -12.50
C ASP A 33 0.79 15.42 -11.37
N ALA A 34 0.31 15.36 -10.12
CA ALA A 34 1.14 15.32 -8.93
C ALA A 34 1.40 13.89 -8.44
N TYR A 35 2.60 13.69 -7.88
CA TYR A 35 2.95 12.46 -7.18
C TYR A 35 2.24 12.40 -5.81
N PRO A 36 1.64 11.26 -5.40
CA PRO A 36 0.91 11.14 -4.14
C PRO A 36 1.87 10.99 -2.94
N ALA A 37 2.69 12.01 -2.69
CA ALA A 37 3.77 11.99 -1.70
C ALA A 37 3.25 11.66 -0.29
N ALA A 38 2.17 12.32 0.16
CA ALA A 38 1.60 12.08 1.49
C ALA A 38 1.17 10.63 1.72
N PHE A 39 0.62 9.98 0.69
CA PHE A 39 0.23 8.57 0.75
C PHE A 39 1.47 7.66 0.86
N VAL A 40 2.49 7.94 0.06
CA VAL A 40 3.76 7.19 0.04
C VAL A 40 4.52 7.36 1.35
N ASP A 41 4.58 8.57 1.89
CA ASP A 41 5.21 8.86 3.18
C ASP A 41 4.52 8.09 4.30
N ARG A 42 3.18 8.02 4.27
CA ARG A 42 2.43 7.25 5.26
C ARG A 42 2.70 5.74 5.14
N LEU A 43 2.69 5.18 3.95
CA LEU A 43 3.03 3.77 3.73
C LEU A 43 4.46 3.44 4.14
N THR A 44 5.39 4.38 3.94
CA THR A 44 6.79 4.27 4.36
C THR A 44 6.90 4.25 5.88
N ALA A 45 6.23 5.19 6.55
CA ALA A 45 6.24 5.31 8.01
C ALA A 45 5.68 4.06 8.71
N GLU A 46 4.69 3.40 8.08
CA GLU A 46 4.08 2.17 8.57
C GLU A 46 4.84 0.89 8.13
N GLY A 47 5.92 1.04 7.36
CA GLY A 47 6.81 -0.06 6.95
C GLY A 47 6.32 -0.90 5.75
N TYR A 48 5.16 -0.60 5.18
CA TYR A 48 4.56 -1.40 4.10
C TYR A 48 5.37 -1.39 2.80
N LEU A 49 6.12 -0.32 2.52
CA LEU A 49 6.96 -0.26 1.32
C LEU A 49 8.22 -1.13 1.42
N ALA A 50 8.67 -1.44 2.64
CA ALA A 50 9.79 -2.34 2.89
C ALA A 50 9.33 -3.76 3.24
N ALA A 51 8.07 -4.13 2.94
CA ALA A 51 7.47 -5.38 3.37
C ALA A 51 8.28 -6.62 2.96
N LEU A 52 8.81 -6.64 1.72
CA LEU A 52 9.55 -7.79 1.17
C LEU A 52 11.05 -7.74 1.47
N ILE A 53 11.55 -6.60 1.97
CA ILE A 53 12.97 -6.40 2.25
C ILE A 53 13.33 -7.20 3.50
N PRO A 54 14.46 -7.94 3.52
CA PRO A 54 14.88 -8.68 4.71
C PRO A 54 15.06 -7.78 5.93
N GLU A 55 14.76 -8.31 7.12
CA GLU A 55 14.90 -7.58 8.39
C GLU A 55 16.32 -7.06 8.62
N ALA A 56 17.34 -7.78 8.15
CA ALA A 56 18.75 -7.36 8.22
C ALA A 56 19.05 -6.03 7.51
N TYR A 57 18.15 -5.58 6.62
CA TYR A 57 18.23 -4.31 5.91
C TYR A 57 17.12 -3.33 6.32
N GLY A 58 16.40 -3.60 7.42
CA GLY A 58 15.36 -2.74 7.96
C GLY A 58 13.96 -2.92 7.35
N GLY A 59 13.72 -4.03 6.64
CA GLY A 59 12.39 -4.41 6.15
C GLY A 59 11.65 -5.38 7.07
N LEU A 60 10.54 -5.94 6.56
CA LEU A 60 9.68 -6.86 7.31
C LEU A 60 9.88 -8.34 6.96
N GLY A 61 10.69 -8.66 5.94
CA GLY A 61 10.97 -10.03 5.52
C GLY A 61 9.75 -10.85 5.11
N LEU A 62 8.65 -10.19 4.71
CA LEU A 62 7.38 -10.84 4.40
C LEU A 62 7.41 -11.53 3.03
N PRO A 63 6.59 -12.58 2.82
CA PRO A 63 6.49 -13.25 1.53
C PRO A 63 5.85 -12.36 0.47
N LEU A 64 6.11 -12.66 -0.81
CA LEU A 64 5.54 -11.91 -1.95
C LEU A 64 4.00 -11.81 -1.90
N SER A 65 3.32 -12.81 -1.34
CA SER A 65 1.86 -12.77 -1.15
C SER A 65 1.39 -11.64 -0.24
N ALA A 66 2.22 -11.18 0.70
CA ALA A 66 1.95 -10.01 1.53
C ALA A 66 2.02 -8.72 0.70
N GLY A 67 3.02 -8.58 -0.17
CA GLY A 67 3.10 -7.48 -1.13
C GLY A 67 1.87 -7.45 -2.05
N GLY A 68 1.43 -8.63 -2.54
CA GLY A 68 0.18 -8.76 -3.29
C GLY A 68 -1.05 -8.28 -2.51
N ALA A 69 -1.16 -8.67 -1.23
CA ALA A 69 -2.26 -8.23 -0.36
C ALA A 69 -2.30 -6.71 -0.16
N ILE A 70 -1.13 -6.07 0.03
CA ILE A 70 -1.01 -4.61 0.14
C ILE A 70 -1.54 -3.94 -1.12
N LEU A 71 -1.01 -4.33 -2.29
CA LEU A 71 -1.39 -3.72 -3.57
C LEU A 71 -2.86 -3.93 -3.89
N GLU A 72 -3.39 -5.13 -3.63
CA GLU A 72 -4.81 -5.45 -3.86
C GLU A 72 -5.70 -4.55 -3.00
N GLU A 73 -5.36 -4.36 -1.73
CA GLU A 73 -6.19 -3.59 -0.80
C GLU A 73 -6.17 -2.08 -1.09
N ILE A 74 -5.04 -1.54 -1.55
CA ILE A 74 -4.95 -0.15 -2.02
C ILE A 74 -5.94 0.07 -3.18
N HIS A 75 -5.92 -0.81 -4.18
CA HIS A 75 -6.84 -0.71 -5.32
C HIS A 75 -8.30 -0.93 -4.90
N ARG A 76 -8.55 -1.87 -4.00
CA ARG A 76 -9.89 -2.13 -3.44
C ARG A 76 -10.45 -0.89 -2.75
N SER A 77 -9.60 -0.11 -2.09
CA SER A 77 -9.95 1.14 -1.42
C SER A 77 -10.10 2.34 -2.36
N GLY A 78 -9.93 2.14 -3.67
CA GLY A 78 -10.05 3.20 -4.68
C GLY A 78 -8.77 4.03 -4.88
N GLY A 79 -7.66 3.63 -4.27
CA GLY A 79 -6.35 4.25 -4.47
C GLY A 79 -5.56 3.64 -5.63
N ASN A 80 -4.43 4.27 -5.96
CA ASN A 80 -3.52 3.78 -7.00
C ASN A 80 -2.20 3.28 -6.39
N ALA A 81 -1.94 1.97 -6.49
CA ALA A 81 -0.75 1.36 -5.92
C ALA A 81 0.50 1.45 -6.82
N ALA A 82 0.41 2.04 -8.02
CA ALA A 82 1.53 2.15 -8.94
C ALA A 82 2.73 2.90 -8.34
N ALA A 83 2.46 3.92 -7.50
CA ALA A 83 3.49 4.65 -6.78
C ALA A 83 4.25 3.77 -5.75
N CYS A 84 3.64 2.68 -5.29
CA CYS A 84 4.17 1.77 -4.27
C CYS A 84 4.93 0.58 -4.88
N HIS A 85 4.52 0.13 -6.07
CA HIS A 85 5.05 -1.07 -6.73
C HIS A 85 6.56 -0.99 -7.00
N ALA A 86 7.09 0.22 -7.29
CA ALA A 86 8.51 0.40 -7.59
C ALA A 86 9.45 0.31 -6.37
N GLN A 87 8.91 0.40 -5.14
CA GLN A 87 9.71 0.49 -3.91
C GLN A 87 9.77 -0.82 -3.12
N MET A 88 9.04 -1.86 -3.55
CA MET A 88 8.91 -3.12 -2.82
C MET A 88 10.04 -4.15 -3.11
N TYR A 89 11.07 -3.81 -3.88
CA TYR A 89 12.19 -4.70 -4.25
C TYR A 89 13.56 -4.11 -3.91
#